data_AF-A0A946J5S2-F1
#
_entry.id   AF-A0A946J5S2-F1
#
_cell.length_a   1.000
_cell.length_b   1.000
_cell.length_c   1.000
_cell.angle_alpha   90.00
_cell.angle_beta   90.00
_cell.angle_gamma   90.00
#
_symmetry.space_group_name_H-M   'P 1'
#
loop_
_entity.id
_entity.type
_entity.pdbx_description
1 polymer ?
#
loop_
_entity_poly.entity_id
_entity_poly.type
_entity_poly.pdbx_seq_one_letter_code
_entity_poly.pdbx_strand_id
1 'polypeptide(L)'
;MDIKKIYEAKHYKALFDEYVKNGLYSKDFYDHYSEDDIIEAGNYLKKENDFDYNYTTILMYKKRYLLNPNKVVKELPQEMYMSVALFLAMPEKKEDRMKIAKKIYDYCSTGKISLPTPTLLNARTNFHQLSSCFKFNVDDDLRAIYHSIENMAQVSKYG
;
A
#
# COMPACT_ATOMS: atom_id res chain seq x y z
N MET A 1 13.97 -8.38 22.15
CA MET A 1 13.74 -8.55 20.70
C MET A 1 14.96 -7.99 19.99
N ASP A 2 15.64 -8.77 19.16
CA ASP A 2 16.82 -8.29 18.42
C ASP A 2 16.34 -7.42 17.25
N ILE A 3 16.52 -6.10 17.37
CA ILE A 3 16.08 -5.11 16.37
C ILE A 3 16.69 -5.44 14.99
N LYS A 4 17.87 -6.07 14.95
CA LYS A 4 18.53 -6.42 13.68
C LYS A 4 17.78 -7.49 12.89
N LYS A 5 16.94 -8.28 13.55
CA LYS A 5 16.19 -9.41 12.97
C LYS A 5 14.77 -9.07 12.55
N ILE A 6 14.31 -7.83 12.78
CA ILE A 6 12.93 -7.44 12.51
C ILE A 6 12.55 -7.65 11.04
N TYR A 7 13.42 -7.24 10.10
CA TYR A 7 13.21 -7.37 8.65
C TYR A 7 13.67 -8.71 8.05
N GLU A 8 13.73 -9.79 8.83
CA GLU A 8 13.93 -11.12 8.22
C GLU A 8 12.71 -11.50 7.37
N ALA A 9 12.92 -12.10 6.19
CA ALA A 9 11.84 -12.44 5.26
C ALA A 9 10.71 -13.28 5.89
N LYS A 10 11.06 -14.15 6.85
CA LYS A 10 10.08 -14.94 7.62
C LYS A 10 9.11 -14.07 8.44
N HIS A 11 9.58 -12.93 8.96
CA HIS A 11 8.74 -12.01 9.73
C HIS A 11 7.84 -11.21 8.81
N TYR A 12 8.37 -10.73 7.67
CA TYR A 12 7.54 -10.08 6.65
C TYR A 12 6.44 -11.02 6.14
N LYS A 13 6.78 -12.27 5.80
CA LYS A 13 5.79 -13.28 5.41
C LYS A 13 4.75 -13.53 6.52
N ALA A 14 5.19 -13.68 7.77
CA ALA A 14 4.28 -13.91 8.89
C ALA A 14 3.31 -12.72 9.10
N LEU A 15 3.80 -11.48 9.00
CA LEU A 15 2.97 -10.27 9.04
C LEU A 15 1.98 -10.26 7.87
N PHE A 16 2.47 -10.53 6.66
CA PHE A 16 1.68 -10.56 5.43
C PHE A 16 0.53 -11.57 5.54
N ASP A 17 0.84 -12.81 5.95
CA ASP A 17 -0.13 -13.88 6.16
C ASP A 17 -1.16 -13.52 7.24
N GLU A 18 -0.71 -12.95 8.37
CA GLU A 18 -1.60 -12.46 9.42
C GLU A 18 -2.55 -11.39 8.88
N TYR A 19 -2.03 -10.45 8.09
CA TYR A 19 -2.79 -9.32 7.58
C TYR A 19 -3.77 -9.72 6.49
N VAL A 20 -3.41 -10.65 5.60
CA VAL A 20 -4.35 -11.23 4.62
C VAL A 20 -5.44 -12.01 5.35
N LYS A 21 -5.08 -12.85 6.32
CA LYS A 21 -6.03 -13.64 7.12
C LYS A 21 -7.04 -12.76 7.86
N ASN A 22 -6.58 -11.65 8.42
CA ASN A 22 -7.41 -10.71 9.17
C ASN A 22 -8.14 -9.68 8.27
N GLY A 23 -8.01 -9.77 6.94
CA GLY A 23 -8.66 -8.86 6.00
C GLY A 23 -8.09 -7.43 5.99
N LEU A 24 -6.88 -7.24 6.51
CA LEU A 24 -6.16 -5.97 6.47
C LEU A 24 -5.44 -5.78 5.13
N TYR A 25 -4.82 -6.86 4.62
CA TYR A 25 -4.30 -6.91 3.26
C TYR A 25 -5.30 -7.54 2.29
N SER A 26 -5.18 -7.18 1.01
CA SER A 26 -6.02 -7.75 -0.05
C SER A 26 -5.80 -9.27 -0.16
N LYS A 27 -6.88 -10.02 -0.39
CA LYS A 27 -6.78 -11.46 -0.65
C LYS A 27 -6.18 -11.76 -2.02
N ASP A 28 -6.32 -10.83 -2.95
CA ASP A 28 -5.91 -10.94 -4.36
C ASP A 28 -4.37 -11.07 -4.51
N PHE A 29 -3.61 -10.78 -3.46
CA PHE A 29 -2.15 -11.00 -3.45
C PHE A 29 -1.79 -12.44 -3.80
N TYR A 30 -2.46 -13.43 -3.20
CA TYR A 30 -2.13 -14.83 -3.43
C TYR A 30 -2.65 -15.39 -4.75
N ASP A 31 -3.47 -14.63 -5.48
CA ASP A 31 -3.83 -14.93 -6.87
C ASP A 31 -2.70 -14.53 -7.84
N HIS A 32 -1.82 -13.59 -7.43
CA HIS A 32 -0.76 -13.03 -8.27
C HIS A 32 0.65 -13.40 -7.84
N TYR A 33 0.84 -13.73 -6.56
CA TYR A 33 2.14 -14.02 -5.95
C TYR A 33 2.08 -15.33 -5.18
N SER A 34 3.09 -16.17 -5.39
CA SER A 34 3.31 -17.37 -4.59
C SER A 34 3.90 -17.04 -3.22
N GLU A 35 3.90 -17.99 -2.30
CA GLU A 35 4.58 -17.83 -1.01
C GLU A 35 6.07 -17.52 -1.19
N ASP A 36 6.71 -18.13 -2.19
CA ASP A 36 8.12 -17.90 -2.51
C ASP A 36 8.36 -16.46 -3.00
N ASP A 37 7.43 -15.89 -3.78
CA ASP A 37 7.52 -14.48 -4.21
C ASP A 37 7.44 -13.52 -3.02
N ILE A 38 6.59 -13.80 -2.03
CA ILE A 38 6.48 -12.98 -0.81
C ILE A 38 7.73 -13.11 0.05
N ILE A 39 8.32 -14.30 0.15
CA ILE A 39 9.61 -14.51 0.82
C ILE A 39 10.72 -13.76 0.08
N GLU A 40 10.74 -13.80 -1.24
CA GLU A 40 11.70 -13.07 -2.08
C GLU A 40 11.57 -11.55 -1.86
N ALA A 41 10.35 -11.02 -1.81
CA ALA A 41 10.07 -9.62 -1.48
C ALA A 41 10.60 -9.25 -0.08
N GLY A 42 10.35 -10.12 0.91
CA GLY A 42 10.85 -9.95 2.27
C GLY A 42 12.38 -9.92 2.36
N ASN A 43 13.06 -10.74 1.57
CA ASN A 43 14.54 -10.75 1.50
C ASN A 43 15.10 -9.49 0.85
N TYR A 44 14.31 -8.75 0.07
CA TYR A 44 14.72 -7.53 -0.61
C TYR A 44 14.55 -6.27 0.25
N LEU A 45 13.93 -6.37 1.44
CA LEU A 45 13.70 -5.22 2.31
C LEU A 45 15.03 -4.60 2.80
N LYS A 46 15.17 -3.29 2.57
CA LYS A 46 16.33 -2.47 2.92
C LYS A 46 16.04 -1.69 4.20
N LYS A 47 16.29 -2.32 5.34
CA LYS A 47 16.06 -1.74 6.67
C LYS A 47 16.86 -0.47 6.94
N GLU A 48 18.00 -0.31 6.28
CA GLU A 48 18.85 0.86 6.31
C GLU A 48 18.11 2.14 5.90
N ASN A 49 17.14 2.05 4.97
CA ASN A 49 16.33 3.19 4.53
C ASN A 49 15.48 3.79 5.67
N ASP A 50 15.15 3.01 6.71
CA ASP A 50 14.39 3.55 7.84
C ASP A 50 15.17 4.62 8.62
N PHE A 51 16.50 4.57 8.59
CA PHE A 51 17.36 5.51 9.28
C PHE A 51 17.53 6.84 8.55
N ASP A 52 17.13 6.90 7.27
CA ASP A 52 17.12 8.14 6.48
C ASP A 52 15.86 8.99 6.76
N TYR A 53 14.85 8.42 7.44
CA TYR A 53 13.63 9.14 7.77
C TYR A 53 13.81 10.04 9.00
N ASN A 54 13.44 11.31 8.85
CA ASN A 54 13.36 12.22 9.98
C ASN A 54 12.15 11.91 10.89
N TYR A 55 12.17 12.50 12.09
CA TYR A 55 11.11 12.32 13.09
C TYR A 55 9.70 12.61 12.55
N THR A 56 9.54 13.69 11.79
CA THR A 56 8.25 14.12 11.25
C THR A 56 7.69 13.10 10.26
N THR A 57 8.56 12.52 9.43
CA THR A 57 8.23 11.46 8.49
C THR A 57 7.76 10.19 9.21
N ILE A 58 8.50 9.73 10.22
CA ILE A 58 8.10 8.56 11.02
C ILE A 58 6.78 8.81 11.75
N LEU A 59 6.60 9.99 12.34
CA LEU A 59 5.35 10.36 13.01
C LEU A 59 4.17 10.35 12.04
N MET A 60 4.37 10.83 10.81
CA MET A 60 3.38 10.82 9.74
C MET A 60 3.02 9.39 9.33
N TYR A 61 4.02 8.53 9.11
CA TYR A 61 3.79 7.11 8.81
C TYR A 61 2.98 6.42 9.90
N LYS A 62 3.38 6.56 11.17
CA LYS A 62 2.66 5.98 12.31
C LYS A 62 1.21 6.47 12.43
N LYS A 63 0.97 7.77 12.20
CA LYS A 63 -0.35 8.38 12.40
C LYS A 63 -1.32 8.12 11.26
N ARG A 64 -0.81 8.01 10.03
CA ARG A 64 -1.66 8.00 8.83
C ARG A 64 -1.49 6.75 7.99
N TYR A 65 -0.26 6.34 7.70
CA TYR A 65 0.00 5.42 6.58
C TYR A 65 0.17 3.95 6.97
N LEU A 66 0.77 3.67 8.13
CA LEU A 66 0.96 2.30 8.60
C LEU A 66 -0.37 1.74 9.11
N LEU A 67 -0.71 0.51 8.71
CA LEU A 67 -1.92 -0.13 9.19
C LEU A 67 -1.83 -0.36 10.70
N ASN A 68 -2.85 0.12 11.40
CA ASN A 68 -2.90 0.16 12.86
C ASN A 68 -4.18 -0.46 13.42
N PRO A 69 -4.46 -1.75 13.12
CA PRO A 69 -5.65 -2.42 13.63
C PRO A 69 -5.70 -2.28 15.15
N ASN A 70 -6.85 -1.84 15.67
CA ASN A 70 -7.05 -1.58 17.11
C ASN A 70 -6.04 -0.60 17.71
N LYS A 71 -5.58 0.40 16.94
CA LYS A 71 -4.57 1.42 17.34
C LYS A 71 -3.18 0.85 17.63
N VAL A 72 -2.91 -0.39 17.25
CA VAL A 72 -1.59 -1.02 17.38
C VAL A 72 -0.95 -1.09 16.01
N VAL A 73 0.16 -0.36 15.82
CA VAL A 73 0.96 -0.40 14.60
C VAL A 73 1.91 -1.59 14.69
N LYS A 74 1.69 -2.60 13.85
CA LYS A 74 2.64 -3.74 13.70
C LYS A 74 3.46 -3.65 12.41
N GLU A 75 2.91 -3.01 11.39
CA GLU A 75 3.57 -2.81 10.10
C GLU A 75 4.62 -1.70 10.19
N LEU A 76 5.73 -1.89 9.49
CA LEU A 76 6.84 -0.95 9.39
C LEU A 76 6.94 -0.32 7.99
N PRO A 77 7.66 0.82 7.84
CA PRO A 77 7.71 1.56 6.59
C PRO A 77 8.18 0.73 5.38
N GLN A 78 9.21 -0.11 5.53
CA GLN A 78 9.67 -0.92 4.39
C GLN A 78 8.65 -1.99 3.98
N GLU A 79 7.94 -2.58 4.95
CA GLU A 79 6.88 -3.57 4.68
C GLU A 79 5.69 -2.93 3.97
N MET A 80 5.31 -1.72 4.40
CA MET A 80 4.31 -0.90 3.73
C MET A 80 4.71 -0.63 2.27
N TYR A 81 5.92 -0.08 2.05
CA TYR A 81 6.37 0.25 0.69
C TYR A 81 6.47 -0.98 -0.21
N MET A 82 6.99 -2.11 0.29
CA MET A 82 7.08 -3.34 -0.48
C MET A 82 5.69 -3.88 -0.83
N SER A 83 4.76 -3.90 0.13
CA SER A 83 3.40 -4.40 -0.11
C SER A 83 2.61 -3.50 -1.07
N VAL A 84 2.79 -2.18 -0.99
CA VAL A 84 2.25 -1.24 -1.99
C VAL A 84 2.86 -1.49 -3.36
N ALA A 85 4.17 -1.71 -3.44
CA ALA A 85 4.86 -1.98 -4.70
C ALA A 85 4.41 -3.29 -5.35
N LEU A 86 4.22 -4.35 -4.56
CA LEU A 86 3.66 -5.63 -5.02
C LEU A 86 2.25 -5.43 -5.59
N PHE A 87 1.40 -4.65 -4.91
CA PHE A 87 0.05 -4.38 -5.42
C PHE A 87 0.08 -3.62 -6.75
N LEU A 88 0.87 -2.54 -6.84
CA LEU A 88 0.97 -1.73 -8.06
C LEU A 88 1.53 -2.52 -9.25
N ALA A 89 2.34 -3.54 -9.01
CA ALA A 89 2.88 -4.41 -10.05
C ALA A 89 1.96 -5.58 -10.45
N MET A 90 0.85 -5.84 -9.76
CA MET A 90 -0.07 -6.95 -10.10
C MET A 90 -0.50 -6.99 -11.57
N PRO A 91 -0.81 -5.85 -12.25
CA PRO A 91 -1.22 -5.86 -13.65
C PRO A 91 -0.11 -6.28 -14.63
N GLU A 92 1.14 -6.32 -14.18
CA GLU A 92 2.28 -6.67 -15.02
C GLU A 92 2.34 -8.17 -15.34
N LYS A 93 3.04 -8.50 -16.42
CA LYS A 93 3.30 -9.89 -16.82
C LYS A 93 4.06 -10.63 -15.72
N LYS A 94 3.74 -11.92 -15.52
CA LYS A 94 4.30 -12.73 -14.43
C LYS A 94 5.83 -12.72 -14.40
N GLU A 95 6.47 -12.75 -15.57
CA GLU A 95 7.92 -12.80 -15.72
C GLU A 95 8.61 -11.48 -15.30
N ASP A 96 7.91 -10.35 -15.42
CA ASP A 96 8.44 -9.02 -15.10
C ASP A 96 7.91 -8.45 -13.77
N ARG A 97 6.83 -9.02 -13.24
CA ARG A 97 6.09 -8.52 -12.06
C ARG A 97 6.98 -8.24 -10.86
N MET A 98 7.75 -9.24 -10.42
CA MET A 98 8.64 -9.09 -9.26
C MET A 98 9.76 -8.07 -9.50
N LYS A 99 10.29 -8.00 -10.72
CA LYS A 99 11.30 -7.00 -11.10
C LYS A 99 10.73 -5.59 -11.05
N ILE A 100 9.50 -5.39 -11.52
CA ILE A 100 8.82 -4.09 -11.49
C ILE A 100 8.46 -3.72 -10.04
N ALA A 101 7.95 -4.65 -9.23
CA ALA A 101 7.67 -4.42 -7.82
C ALA A 101 8.93 -3.94 -7.06
N LYS A 102 10.07 -4.62 -7.22
CA LYS A 102 11.35 -4.21 -6.61
C LYS A 102 11.78 -2.81 -7.06
N LYS A 103 11.61 -2.49 -8.35
CA LYS A 103 11.93 -1.16 -8.89
C LYS A 103 11.04 -0.07 -8.28
N ILE A 104 9.73 -0.31 -8.16
CA ILE A 104 8.79 0.61 -7.50
C ILE A 104 9.19 0.81 -6.03
N TYR A 105 9.46 -0.29 -5.32
CA TYR A 105 9.93 -0.26 -3.93
C TYR A 105 11.19 0.61 -3.80
N ASP A 106 12.23 0.37 -4.60
CA ASP A 106 13.49 1.13 -4.53
C ASP A 106 13.29 2.63 -4.75
N TYR A 107 12.41 3.04 -5.66
CA TYR A 107 12.16 4.46 -5.88
C TYR A 107 11.34 5.10 -4.74
N CYS A 108 10.36 4.37 -4.21
CA CYS A 108 9.46 4.91 -3.19
C CYS A 108 10.12 4.92 -1.81
N SER A 109 10.79 3.82 -1.42
CA SER A 109 11.40 3.69 -0.10
C SER A 109 12.54 4.69 0.12
N THR A 110 13.29 5.03 -0.93
CA THR A 110 14.35 6.06 -0.88
C THR A 110 13.84 7.47 -1.19
N GLY A 111 12.52 7.67 -1.32
CA GLY A 111 11.91 8.98 -1.56
C GLY A 111 12.21 9.63 -2.92
N LYS A 112 12.67 8.86 -3.92
CA LYS A 112 12.87 9.35 -5.30
C LYS A 112 11.54 9.61 -6.00
N ILE A 113 10.52 8.83 -5.64
CA ILE A 113 9.13 9.02 -6.07
C ILE A 113 8.26 9.06 -4.82
N SER A 114 7.37 10.05 -4.75
CA SER A 114 6.34 10.13 -3.71
C SER A 114 5.01 9.64 -4.27
N LEU A 115 4.38 8.71 -3.56
CA LEU A 115 3.06 8.21 -3.91
C LEU A 115 1.97 9.08 -3.27
N PRO A 116 0.83 9.28 -3.94
CA PRO A 116 -0.31 9.97 -3.34
C PRO A 116 -0.82 9.27 -2.08
N THR A 117 -1.40 10.05 -1.17
CA THR A 117 -2.01 9.58 0.07
C THR A 117 -2.92 8.35 -0.10
N PRO A 118 -3.95 8.36 -0.99
CA PRO A 118 -4.83 7.21 -1.15
C PRO A 118 -4.08 5.95 -1.60
N THR A 119 -3.05 6.09 -2.45
CA THR A 119 -2.24 4.95 -2.88
C THR A 119 -1.47 4.32 -1.71
N LEU A 120 -0.82 5.15 -0.88
CA LEU A 120 -0.10 4.66 0.29
C LEU A 120 -1.01 4.06 1.37
N LEU A 121 -2.25 4.52 1.46
CA LEU A 121 -3.21 3.98 2.43
C LEU A 121 -3.83 2.67 1.94
N ASN A 122 -4.27 2.65 0.69
CA ASN A 122 -5.28 1.72 0.24
C ASN A 122 -4.74 0.60 -0.64
N ALA A 123 -3.63 0.81 -1.35
CA ALA A 123 -3.14 -0.14 -2.37
C ALA A 123 -3.02 -1.58 -1.85
N ARG A 124 -2.40 -1.79 -0.69
CA ARG A 124 -2.24 -3.16 -0.14
C ARG A 124 -3.49 -3.70 0.57
N THR A 125 -4.57 -2.94 0.68
CA THR A 125 -5.75 -3.30 1.48
C THR A 125 -6.90 -3.83 0.60
N ASN A 126 -7.98 -4.32 1.22
CA ASN A 126 -9.21 -4.69 0.50
C ASN A 126 -10.02 -3.48 0.00
N PHE A 127 -9.55 -2.25 0.23
CA PHE A 127 -10.19 -1.02 -0.26
C PHE A 127 -9.45 -0.52 -1.50
N HIS A 128 -10.05 -0.65 -2.69
CA HIS A 128 -9.33 -0.47 -3.96
C HIS A 128 -9.37 0.95 -4.55
N GLN A 129 -9.88 1.95 -3.82
CA GLN A 129 -9.90 3.33 -4.30
C GLN A 129 -8.54 4.00 -4.06
N LEU A 130 -7.79 4.22 -5.15
CA LEU A 130 -6.45 4.84 -5.11
C LEU A 130 -6.44 6.28 -5.63
N SER A 131 -7.56 6.78 -6.14
CA SER A 131 -7.68 8.09 -6.80
C SER A 131 -8.20 9.15 -5.84
N SER A 132 -7.49 10.26 -5.64
CA SER A 132 -7.95 11.39 -4.82
C SER A 132 -8.67 12.49 -5.61
N CYS A 133 -8.61 12.47 -6.94
CA CYS A 133 -9.09 13.55 -7.78
C CYS A 133 -10.07 13.02 -8.82
N PHE A 134 -11.24 13.66 -8.91
CA PHE A 134 -12.32 13.25 -9.79
C PHE A 134 -12.81 14.45 -10.58
N LYS A 135 -13.13 14.23 -11.85
CA LYS A 135 -13.75 15.23 -12.73
C LYS A 135 -15.15 14.74 -13.08
N PHE A 136 -16.14 15.58 -12.79
CA PHE A 136 -17.54 15.32 -13.15
C PHE A 136 -17.89 16.17 -14.37
N ASN A 137 -18.57 15.56 -15.33
CA ASN A 137 -19.24 16.28 -16.40
C ASN A 137 -20.74 16.22 -16.09
N VAL A 138 -21.41 17.36 -16.17
CA VAL A 138 -22.82 17.50 -15.82
C VAL A 138 -23.55 18.00 -17.06
N ASP A 139 -24.51 17.22 -17.54
CA ASP A 139 -25.34 17.60 -18.67
C ASP A 139 -26.41 18.61 -18.24
N ASP A 140 -26.93 19.38 -19.20
CA ASP A 140 -28.00 20.37 -18.98
C ASP A 140 -29.38 19.68 -18.87
N ASP A 141 -29.52 18.83 -17.85
CA ASP A 141 -30.74 18.12 -17.49
C ASP A 141 -30.88 18.07 -15.96
N LEU A 142 -32.11 18.22 -15.48
CA LEU A 142 -32.39 18.26 -14.03
C LEU A 142 -31.93 16.97 -13.34
N ARG A 143 -32.15 15.80 -13.95
CA ARG A 143 -31.73 14.52 -13.34
C ARG A 143 -30.22 14.40 -13.37
N ALA A 144 -29.56 14.80 -14.45
CA ALA A 144 -28.11 14.82 -14.54
C ALA A 144 -27.47 15.67 -13.43
N ILE A 145 -28.03 16.85 -13.14
CA ILE A 145 -27.58 17.72 -12.05
C ILE A 145 -27.70 17.01 -10.68
N TYR A 146 -28.87 16.45 -10.36
CA TYR A 146 -29.07 15.76 -9.07
C TYR A 146 -28.21 14.49 -8.92
N HIS A 147 -28.06 13.70 -9.99
CA HIS A 147 -27.16 12.55 -9.99
C HIS A 147 -25.70 12.95 -9.79
N SER A 148 -25.27 14.08 -10.36
CA SER A 148 -23.92 14.58 -10.11
C SER A 148 -23.69 14.94 -8.65
N ILE A 149 -24.68 15.53 -7.96
CA ILE A 149 -24.58 15.84 -6.52
C ILE A 149 -24.45 14.55 -5.70
N GLU A 150 -25.25 13.53 -6.01
CA GLU A 150 -25.15 12.23 -5.36
C GLU A 150 -23.75 11.62 -5.55
N ASN A 151 -23.25 11.60 -6.79
CA ASN A 151 -21.92 11.08 -7.10
C ASN A 151 -20.80 11.85 -6.37
N MET A 152 -20.89 13.18 -6.29
CA MET A 152 -19.95 14.00 -5.53
C MET A 152 -20.00 13.68 -4.03
N ALA A 153 -21.19 13.46 -3.47
CA ALA A 153 -21.35 13.07 -2.08
C ALA A 153 -20.74 11.68 -1.80
N GLN A 154 -20.92 10.72 -2.72
CA GLN A 154 -20.27 9.40 -2.60
C GLN A 154 -18.74 9.52 -2.64
N VAL A 155 -18.20 10.30 -3.59
CA VAL A 155 -16.76 10.55 -3.67
C VAL A 155 -16.24 11.24 -2.41
N SER A 156 -16.93 12.25 -1.89
CA SER A 156 -16.54 12.93 -0.64
C SER A 156 -16.57 12.01 0.59
N LYS A 157 -17.42 10.98 0.58
CA LYS A 157 -17.53 10.01 1.68
C LYS A 157 -16.40 8.98 1.64
N TYR A 158 -16.00 8.56 0.44
CA TYR A 158 -15.11 7.42 0.24
C TYR A 158 -13.69 7.81 -0.23
N GLY A 159 -13.44 9.06 -0.62
CA GLY A 159 -12.15 9.53 -1.12
C GLY A 159 -11.45 10.57 -0.28
#